data_AF-A0A329RPN0-F1
#
_entry.id   AF-A0A329RPN0-F1
#
_cell.length_a   1.000
_cell.length_b   1.000
_cell.length_c   1.000
_cell.angle_alpha   90.00
_cell.angle_beta   90.00
_cell.angle_gamma   90.00
#
_symmetry.space_group_name_H-M   'P 1'
#
loop_
_entity.id
_entity.type
_entity.pdbx_description
1 polymer ?
#
loop_
_entity_poly.entity_id
_entity_poly.type
_entity_poly.pdbx_seq_one_letter_code
_entity_poly.pdbx_strand_id
1 'polypeptide(L)'
;MVAGKKLSPAEKYLVARTYECIRNKKKEAPKLWKEIWYNPSYTKAELLLLVRANKPKPVYQATKIATAYDHLVYFTPLYHPELQPVELIWAHAKNQVADDPASSMPELKAKIDAEFDTVVSDTWINAYEHVQEFEEKYMQQADACELAANAVDNVDGGVRDAEEGDNTEHDGSDVNDED
;
A
#
# COMPACT_ATOMS: atom_id res chain seq x y z
N MET A 1 -19.52 -3.65 24.74
CA MET A 1 -18.14 -4.18 24.90
C MET A 1 -18.06 -5.54 24.22
N VAL A 2 -17.46 -5.63 23.04
CA VAL A 2 -17.35 -6.92 22.30
C VAL A 2 -16.26 -7.75 22.96
N ALA A 3 -16.61 -8.95 23.41
CA ALA A 3 -15.68 -9.89 24.03
C ALA A 3 -14.53 -10.21 23.05
N GLY A 4 -13.29 -9.95 23.46
CA GLY A 4 -12.10 -10.25 22.66
C GLY A 4 -12.05 -11.73 22.29
N LYS A 5 -11.95 -12.03 20.99
CA LYS A 5 -11.81 -13.41 20.50
C LYS A 5 -10.61 -14.08 21.17
N LYS A 6 -10.86 -15.20 21.88
CA LYS A 6 -9.79 -16.02 22.47
C LYS A 6 -9.06 -16.75 21.35
N LEU A 7 -7.79 -16.41 21.14
CA LEU A 7 -6.90 -17.09 20.20
C LEU A 7 -6.76 -18.58 20.56
N SER A 8 -6.82 -19.43 19.54
CA SER A 8 -6.52 -20.86 19.62
C SER A 8 -5.04 -21.10 19.97
N PRO A 9 -4.68 -22.31 20.45
CA PRO A 9 -3.29 -22.65 20.73
C PRO A 9 -2.35 -22.47 19.52
N ALA A 10 -2.84 -22.77 18.30
CA ALA A 10 -2.07 -22.60 17.06
C ALA A 10 -1.83 -21.12 16.73
N GLU A 11 -2.85 -20.28 16.88
CA GLU A 11 -2.71 -18.84 16.66
C GLU A 11 -1.78 -18.20 17.69
N LYS A 12 -1.87 -18.60 18.97
CA LYS A 12 -0.94 -18.15 20.01
C LYS A 12 0.50 -18.53 19.71
N TYR A 13 0.72 -19.76 19.21
CA TYR A 13 2.04 -20.23 18.80
C TYR A 13 2.59 -19.42 17.61
N LEU A 14 1.76 -19.17 16.60
CA LEU A 14 2.14 -18.34 15.45
C LEU A 14 2.48 -16.91 15.86
N VAL A 15 1.65 -16.29 16.72
CA VAL A 15 1.91 -14.95 17.28
C VAL A 15 3.23 -14.94 18.06
N ALA A 16 3.46 -15.91 18.95
CA ALA A 16 4.72 -15.99 19.71
C ALA A 16 5.95 -16.12 18.77
N ARG A 17 5.87 -17.00 17.76
CA ARG A 17 6.93 -17.22 16.77
C ARG A 17 7.20 -15.97 15.91
N THR A 18 6.18 -15.25 15.49
CA THR A 18 6.35 -14.00 14.73
C THR A 18 6.96 -12.91 15.59
N TYR A 19 6.50 -12.76 16.84
CA TYR A 19 7.11 -11.82 17.81
C TYR A 19 8.57 -12.14 18.09
N GLU A 20 8.92 -13.42 18.26
CA GLU A 20 10.31 -13.85 18.42
C GLU A 20 11.15 -13.58 17.17
N CYS A 21 10.61 -13.86 15.98
CA CYS A 21 11.26 -13.56 14.71
C CYS A 21 11.54 -12.04 14.56
N ILE A 22 10.54 -11.20 14.82
CA ILE A 22 10.66 -9.74 14.76
C ILE A 22 11.68 -9.24 15.80
N ARG A 23 11.61 -9.76 17.03
CA ARG A 23 12.55 -9.41 18.11
C ARG A 23 13.98 -9.80 17.76
N ASN A 24 14.20 -10.99 17.22
CA ASN A 24 15.52 -11.47 16.83
C ASN A 24 16.06 -10.67 15.64
N LYS A 25 15.23 -10.36 14.63
CA LYS A 25 15.64 -9.44 13.54
C LYS A 25 16.00 -8.04 14.04
N LYS A 26 15.29 -7.52 15.05
CA LYS A 26 15.63 -6.23 15.67
C LYS A 26 16.92 -6.29 16.49
N LYS A 27 17.25 -7.43 17.08
CA LYS A 27 18.54 -7.69 17.77
C LYS A 27 19.70 -7.93 16.79
N GLU A 28 19.43 -8.39 15.58
CA GLU A 28 20.42 -8.53 14.49
C GLU A 28 20.61 -7.24 13.68
N ALA A 29 19.64 -6.32 13.72
CA ALA A 29 19.70 -4.99 13.11
C ALA A 29 20.93 -4.12 13.49
N PRO A 30 21.54 -4.22 14.70
CA PRO A 30 22.78 -3.51 15.03
C PRO A 30 23.96 -3.85 14.11
N LYS A 31 23.89 -4.95 13.34
CA LYS A 31 24.91 -5.32 12.33
C LYS A 31 24.59 -4.84 10.91
N LEU A 32 23.39 -4.31 10.66
CA LEU A 32 23.00 -3.85 9.32
C LEU A 32 23.54 -2.46 8.99
N TRP A 33 23.80 -1.67 10.04
CA TRP A 33 24.25 -0.30 9.95
C TRP A 33 25.75 -0.41 10.18
N LYS A 34 26.53 -0.34 9.11
CA LYS A 34 27.98 -0.13 9.22
C LYS A 34 28.20 1.09 10.13
N GLU A 35 29.35 1.22 10.77
CA GLU A 35 29.69 2.40 11.59
C GLU A 35 29.61 3.67 10.73
N ILE A 36 28.42 4.27 10.68
CA ILE A 36 28.16 5.51 9.95
C ILE A 36 28.60 6.63 10.89
N TRP A 37 29.67 7.31 10.52
CA TRP A 37 30.10 8.50 11.23
C TRP A 37 29.00 9.56 11.18
N TYR A 38 28.73 10.18 12.32
CA TYR A 38 27.81 11.31 12.44
C TYR A 38 28.37 12.34 13.42
N ASN A 39 27.99 13.60 13.25
CA ASN A 39 28.32 14.65 14.20
C ASN A 39 27.22 14.75 15.28
N PRO A 40 27.55 14.75 16.59
CA PRO A 40 26.57 14.93 17.65
C PRO A 40 25.76 16.24 17.57
N SER A 41 26.27 17.25 16.85
CA SER A 41 25.59 18.53 16.63
C SER A 41 24.56 18.50 15.50
N TYR A 42 24.42 17.39 14.75
CA TYR A 42 23.42 17.29 13.69
C TYR A 42 21.99 17.34 14.23
N THR A 43 21.17 18.11 13.52
CA THR A 43 19.72 18.15 13.71
C THR A 43 19.07 16.83 13.30
N LYS A 44 17.85 16.60 13.77
CA LYS A 44 17.04 15.43 13.40
C LYS A 44 16.90 15.29 11.87
N ALA A 45 16.77 16.41 11.14
CA ALA A 45 16.62 16.41 9.69
C ALA A 45 17.91 15.89 8.99
N GLU A 46 19.07 16.38 9.40
CA GLU A 46 20.37 15.95 8.87
C GLU A 46 20.64 14.46 9.16
N LEU A 47 20.31 14.00 10.37
CA LEU A 47 20.39 12.59 10.73
C LEU A 47 19.45 11.71 9.89
N LEU A 48 18.24 12.18 9.59
CA LEU A 48 17.31 11.45 8.72
C LEU A 48 17.80 11.36 7.28
N LEU A 49 18.44 12.40 6.75
CA LEU A 49 19.09 12.34 5.44
C LEU A 49 20.23 11.32 5.42
N LEU A 50 21.07 11.32 6.46
CA LEU A 50 22.15 10.35 6.61
C LEU A 50 21.63 8.92 6.69
N VAL A 51 20.55 8.69 7.45
CA VAL A 51 19.87 7.38 7.51
C VAL A 51 19.30 7.00 6.14
N ARG A 52 18.60 7.89 5.45
CA ARG A 52 18.04 7.61 4.12
C ARG A 52 19.12 7.22 3.11
N ALA A 53 20.25 7.91 3.12
CA ALA A 53 21.37 7.65 2.22
C ALA A 53 22.06 6.30 2.49
N ASN A 54 22.16 5.89 3.77
CA ASN A 54 22.88 4.69 4.16
C ASN A 54 22.00 3.47 4.43
N LYS A 55 20.67 3.65 4.44
CA LYS A 55 19.72 2.56 4.67
C LYS A 55 19.89 1.53 3.55
N PRO A 56 20.22 0.27 3.87
CA PRO A 56 20.32 -0.77 2.86
C PRO A 56 18.96 -0.92 2.17
N LYS A 57 18.99 -1.07 0.84
CA LYS A 57 17.77 -1.31 0.07
C LYS A 57 17.07 -2.56 0.62
N PRO A 58 15.76 -2.49 0.89
CA PRO A 58 15.03 -3.66 1.37
C PRO A 58 15.12 -4.77 0.32
N VAL A 59 15.40 -5.99 0.80
CA VAL A 59 15.43 -7.18 -0.05
C VAL A 59 14.19 -8.00 0.26
N TYR A 60 13.21 -7.96 -0.64
CA TYR A 60 11.96 -8.68 -0.48
C TYR A 60 12.14 -10.16 -0.84
N GLN A 61 11.65 -11.04 0.04
CA GLN A 61 11.75 -12.49 -0.18
C GLN A 61 10.92 -12.93 -1.40
N ALA A 62 9.77 -12.29 -1.64
CA ALA A 62 8.96 -12.54 -2.83
C ALA A 62 9.77 -12.31 -4.12
N THR A 63 10.48 -11.18 -4.21
CA THR A 63 11.35 -10.88 -5.36
C THR A 63 12.47 -11.90 -5.52
N LYS A 64 13.12 -12.32 -4.42
CA LYS A 64 14.15 -13.37 -4.46
C LYS A 64 13.63 -14.68 -5.00
N ILE A 65 12.46 -15.12 -4.53
CA ILE A 65 11.84 -16.37 -4.96
C ILE A 65 11.48 -16.26 -6.44
N ALA A 66 10.73 -15.23 -6.84
CA ALA A 66 10.31 -15.04 -8.23
C ALA A 66 11.50 -14.97 -9.21
N THR A 67 12.54 -14.21 -8.86
CA THR A 67 13.74 -14.09 -9.72
C THR A 67 14.50 -15.42 -9.84
N ALA A 68 14.46 -16.29 -8.82
CA ALA A 68 15.07 -17.61 -8.89
C ALA A 68 14.36 -18.57 -9.87
N TYR A 69 13.14 -18.22 -10.29
CA TYR A 69 12.37 -18.89 -11.34
C TYR A 69 12.25 -18.01 -12.60
N ASP A 70 13.18 -17.08 -12.83
CA ASP A 70 13.22 -16.19 -14.00
C ASP A 70 11.97 -15.31 -14.18
N HIS A 71 11.27 -14.99 -13.09
CA HIS A 71 10.12 -14.09 -13.09
C HIS A 71 10.49 -12.68 -12.64
N LEU A 72 9.98 -11.68 -13.36
CA LEU A 72 10.03 -10.27 -12.96
C LEU A 72 8.91 -9.97 -11.96
N VAL A 73 9.21 -9.14 -10.96
CA VAL A 73 8.23 -8.69 -9.97
C VAL A 73 8.01 -7.19 -10.14
N TYR A 74 6.78 -6.82 -10.44
CA TYR A 74 6.32 -5.45 -10.45
C TYR A 74 5.63 -5.13 -9.13
N PHE A 75 5.91 -3.94 -8.59
CA PHE A 75 5.25 -3.44 -7.40
C PHE A 75 4.18 -2.45 -7.81
N THR A 76 2.95 -2.71 -7.37
CA THR A 76 1.85 -1.77 -7.57
C THR A 76 1.93 -0.68 -6.52
N PRO A 77 1.70 0.60 -6.89
CA PRO A 77 1.71 1.69 -5.94
C PRO A 77 0.56 1.53 -4.92
N LEU A 78 0.77 2.02 -3.70
CA LEU A 78 -0.24 1.94 -2.65
C LEU A 78 -1.44 2.82 -3.00
N TYR A 79 -2.65 2.39 -2.63
CA TYR A 79 -3.91 3.13 -2.84
C TYR A 79 -4.34 3.31 -4.30
N HIS A 80 -3.80 2.50 -5.20
CA HIS A 80 -4.16 2.49 -6.62
C HIS A 80 -4.68 1.12 -7.07
N PRO A 81 -5.82 0.64 -6.52
CA PRO A 81 -6.39 -0.65 -6.89
C PRO A 81 -6.78 -0.73 -8.38
N GLU A 82 -7.06 0.40 -9.03
CA GLU A 82 -7.32 0.50 -10.46
C GLU A 82 -6.12 0.09 -11.33
N LEU A 83 -4.91 0.04 -10.77
CA LEU A 83 -3.72 -0.48 -11.46
C LEU A 83 -3.48 -1.98 -11.22
N GLN A 84 -4.42 -2.67 -10.59
CA GLN A 84 -4.29 -4.08 -10.24
C GLN A 84 -5.35 -4.91 -10.99
N PRO A 85 -5.01 -5.56 -12.11
CA PRO A 85 -5.99 -6.29 -12.93
C PRO A 85 -6.76 -7.37 -12.13
N VAL A 86 -6.12 -7.94 -11.12
CA VAL A 86 -6.74 -8.95 -10.24
C VAL A 86 -7.94 -8.41 -9.46
N GLU A 87 -7.97 -7.11 -9.14
CA GLU A 87 -9.12 -6.49 -8.45
C GLU A 87 -10.36 -6.46 -9.34
N LEU A 88 -10.18 -6.29 -10.66
CA LEU A 88 -11.27 -6.33 -11.65
C LEU A 88 -11.83 -7.75 -11.78
N ILE A 89 -10.95 -8.76 -11.81
CA ILE A 89 -11.38 -10.16 -11.83
C ILE A 89 -12.11 -10.53 -10.55
N TRP A 90 -11.63 -10.07 -9.39
CA TRP A 90 -12.35 -10.24 -8.13
C TRP A 90 -13.68 -9.51 -8.12
N ALA A 91 -13.78 -8.30 -8.70
CA ALA A 91 -15.05 -7.59 -8.81
C ALA A 91 -16.06 -8.41 -9.63
N HIS A 92 -15.62 -9.00 -10.75
CA HIS A 92 -16.44 -9.90 -11.56
C HIS A 92 -16.99 -11.06 -10.71
N ALA A 93 -16.10 -11.79 -10.01
CA ALA A 93 -16.51 -12.94 -9.21
C ALA A 93 -17.42 -12.55 -8.02
N LYS A 94 -17.15 -11.41 -7.37
CA LYS A 94 -17.93 -10.93 -6.23
C LYS A 94 -19.34 -10.51 -6.61
N ASN A 95 -19.52 -9.87 -7.77
CA ASN A 95 -20.83 -9.40 -8.19
C ASN A 95 -21.81 -10.57 -8.33
N GLN A 96 -21.35 -11.69 -8.87
CA GLN A 96 -22.17 -12.89 -9.05
C GLN A 96 -22.55 -13.56 -7.72
N VAL A 97 -21.60 -13.61 -6.78
CA VAL A 97 -21.89 -14.08 -5.41
C VAL A 97 -22.83 -13.12 -4.67
N ALA A 98 -22.81 -11.83 -4.98
CA ALA A 98 -23.74 -10.87 -4.40
C ALA A 98 -25.18 -11.04 -4.94
N ASP A 99 -25.31 -11.41 -6.21
CA ASP A 99 -26.61 -11.70 -6.85
C ASP A 99 -27.22 -13.01 -6.32
N ASP A 100 -26.40 -14.02 -6.02
CA ASP A 100 -26.81 -15.27 -5.37
C ASP A 100 -25.96 -15.60 -4.13
N PRO A 101 -26.26 -14.96 -2.97
CA PRO A 101 -25.47 -15.14 -1.75
C PRO A 101 -25.46 -16.57 -1.23
N ALA A 102 -24.27 -17.06 -0.87
CA ALA A 102 -24.13 -18.36 -0.24
C ALA A 102 -24.57 -18.34 1.24
N SER A 103 -25.19 -19.44 1.69
CA SER A 103 -25.61 -19.61 3.10
C SER A 103 -24.57 -20.33 3.96
N SER A 104 -23.51 -20.87 3.34
CA SER A 104 -22.46 -21.63 4.04
C SER A 104 -21.09 -21.48 3.36
N MET A 105 -20.01 -21.75 4.10
CA MET A 105 -18.64 -21.72 3.55
C MET A 105 -18.40 -22.73 2.41
N PRO A 106 -18.88 -23.99 2.48
CA PRO A 106 -18.71 -24.93 1.37
C PRO A 106 -19.43 -24.47 0.10
N GLU A 107 -20.63 -23.93 0.25
CA GLU A 107 -21.40 -23.37 -0.86
C GLU A 107 -20.70 -22.13 -1.45
N LEU A 108 -20.22 -21.22 -0.61
CA LEU A 108 -19.46 -20.06 -1.04
C LEU A 108 -18.23 -20.47 -1.86
N LYS A 109 -17.48 -21.46 -1.38
CA LYS A 109 -16.32 -21.99 -2.11
C LYS A 109 -16.75 -22.55 -3.47
N ALA A 110 -17.80 -23.36 -3.52
CA ALA A 110 -18.28 -23.95 -4.77
C ALA A 110 -18.75 -22.88 -5.77
N LYS A 111 -19.42 -21.82 -5.31
CA LYS A 111 -19.83 -20.69 -6.15
C LYS A 111 -18.62 -19.91 -6.68
N ILE A 112 -17.65 -19.61 -5.82
CA ILE A 112 -16.41 -18.93 -6.23
C ILE A 112 -15.66 -19.76 -7.28
N ASP A 113 -15.48 -21.07 -7.05
CA ASP A 113 -14.80 -21.95 -7.99
C ASP A 113 -15.54 -21.97 -9.35
N ALA A 114 -16.87 -22.15 -9.33
CA ALA A 114 -17.70 -22.16 -10.54
C ALA A 114 -17.65 -20.82 -11.30
N GLU A 115 -17.53 -19.70 -10.59
CA GLU A 115 -17.40 -18.39 -11.21
C GLU A 115 -16.01 -18.19 -11.81
N PHE A 116 -14.94 -18.65 -11.16
CA PHE A 116 -13.61 -18.61 -11.76
C PHE A 116 -13.52 -19.46 -13.03
N ASP A 117 -14.33 -20.52 -13.16
CA ASP A 117 -14.44 -21.31 -14.40
C ASP A 117 -15.10 -20.53 -15.55
N THR A 118 -15.85 -19.45 -15.28
CA THR A 118 -16.43 -18.56 -16.32
C THR A 118 -15.43 -17.51 -16.82
N VAL A 119 -14.36 -17.26 -16.06
CA VAL A 119 -13.35 -16.23 -16.38
C VAL A 119 -12.48 -16.72 -17.54
N VAL A 120 -12.86 -16.27 -18.75
CA VAL A 120 -12.14 -16.59 -20.00
C VAL A 120 -11.01 -15.60 -20.28
N SER A 121 -10.21 -15.89 -21.32
CA SER A 121 -9.10 -15.04 -21.74
C SER A 121 -9.51 -13.60 -22.02
N ASP A 122 -10.68 -13.39 -22.65
CA ASP A 122 -11.18 -12.05 -22.95
C ASP A 122 -11.43 -11.22 -21.67
N THR A 123 -11.88 -11.85 -20.57
CA THR A 123 -12.05 -11.17 -19.28
C THR A 123 -10.72 -10.65 -18.74
N TRP A 124 -9.65 -11.43 -18.88
CA TRP A 124 -8.29 -11.01 -18.49
C TRP A 124 -7.72 -9.93 -19.40
N ILE A 125 -7.95 -10.03 -20.71
CA ILE A 125 -7.51 -9.02 -21.68
C ILE A 125 -8.18 -7.69 -21.38
N ASN A 126 -9.51 -7.68 -21.18
CA ASN A 126 -10.25 -6.47 -20.83
C ASN A 126 -9.76 -5.86 -19.50
N ALA A 127 -9.48 -6.69 -18.49
CA ALA A 127 -8.92 -6.22 -17.23
C ALA A 127 -7.53 -5.59 -17.41
N TYR A 128 -6.70 -6.17 -18.28
CA TYR A 128 -5.39 -5.65 -18.62
C TYR A 128 -5.48 -4.31 -19.36
N GLU A 129 -6.31 -4.22 -20.40
CA GLU A 129 -6.52 -2.98 -21.17
C GLU A 129 -7.03 -1.85 -20.27
N HIS A 130 -7.95 -2.15 -19.35
CA HIS A 130 -8.43 -1.17 -18.37
C HIS A 130 -7.31 -0.61 -17.50
N VAL A 131 -6.40 -1.46 -17.02
CA VAL A 131 -5.24 -1.01 -16.24
C VAL A 131 -4.33 -0.11 -17.08
N GLN A 132 -4.09 -0.45 -18.34
CA GLN A 132 -3.27 0.36 -19.24
C GLN A 132 -3.84 1.78 -19.44
N GLU A 133 -5.17 1.92 -19.52
CA GLU A 133 -5.79 3.25 -19.58
C GLU A 133 -5.50 4.10 -18.35
N PHE A 134 -5.46 3.50 -17.15
CA PHE A 134 -5.11 4.21 -15.92
C PHE A 134 -3.61 4.51 -15.84
N GLU A 135 -2.76 3.57 -16.27
CA GLU A 135 -1.32 3.82 -16.41
C GLU A 135 -1.07 5.04 -17.29
N GLU A 136 -1.68 5.11 -18.46
CA GLU A 136 -1.53 6.24 -19.39
C GLU A 136 -2.01 7.56 -18.77
N LYS A 137 -3.18 7.56 -18.11
CA LYS A 137 -3.70 8.75 -17.41
C LYS A 137 -2.71 9.27 -16.36
N TYR A 138 -2.10 8.38 -15.57
CA TYR A 138 -1.13 8.78 -14.55
C TYR A 138 0.18 9.28 -15.14
N MET A 139 0.66 8.67 -16.22
CA MET A 139 1.84 9.15 -16.94
C MET A 139 1.64 10.56 -17.48
N GLN A 140 0.49 10.82 -18.14
CA GLN A 140 0.15 12.15 -18.65
C GLN A 140 0.07 13.21 -17.54
N GLN A 141 -0.49 12.86 -16.37
CA GLN A 141 -0.56 13.75 -15.21
C GLN A 141 0.82 14.04 -14.62
N ALA A 142 1.69 13.05 -14.54
CA ALA A 142 3.07 13.22 -14.06
C ALA A 142 3.86 14.17 -14.97
N ASP A 143 3.79 13.96 -16.28
CA ASP A 143 4.45 14.81 -17.28
C ASP A 143 3.92 16.25 -17.22
N ALA A 144 2.60 16.44 -17.10
CA ALA A 144 2.00 17.76 -16.95
C ALA A 144 2.44 18.47 -15.66
N CYS A 145 2.61 17.73 -14.57
CA CYS A 145 3.06 18.27 -13.29
C CYS A 145 4.55 18.71 -13.35
N GLU A 146 5.39 17.93 -14.02
CA GLU A 146 6.80 18.27 -14.24
C GLU A 146 6.94 19.53 -15.13
N LEU A 147 6.13 19.64 -16.19
CA LEU A 147 6.08 20.85 -17.03
C LEU A 147 5.61 22.09 -16.24
N ALA A 148 4.63 21.92 -15.34
CA ALA A 148 4.15 23.01 -14.48
C ALA A 148 5.25 23.48 -13.52
N ALA A 149 6.02 22.57 -12.91
CA ALA A 149 7.13 22.92 -12.02
C ALA A 149 8.25 23.68 -12.75
N ASN A 150 8.58 23.27 -13.98
CA ASN A 150 9.60 23.92 -14.82
C ASN A 150 9.16 25.30 -15.37
N ALA A 151 7.85 25.58 -15.42
CA ALA A 151 7.31 26.88 -15.84
C ALA A 151 7.37 27.96 -14.74
N VAL A 152 7.58 27.59 -13.47
CA VAL A 152 7.64 28.54 -12.35
C VAL A 152 9.03 29.18 -12.19
N ASP A 153 10.07 28.63 -12.83
CA ASP A 153 11.46 29.11 -12.70
C ASP A 153 11.80 30.33 -13.58
N ASN A 154 10.80 31.00 -14.17
CA ASN A 154 10.98 32.22 -14.99
C ASN A 154 10.14 33.42 -14.51
N VAL A 155 9.99 33.62 -13.20
CA VAL A 155 9.64 34.96 -12.65
C VAL A 155 10.50 35.28 -11.43
N ASP A 156 11.33 36.30 -11.63
CA ASP A 156 12.22 37.00 -10.70
C ASP A 156 11.53 37.46 -9.39
N GLY A 157 12.19 37.18 -8.27
CA GLY A 157 12.31 38.06 -7.10
C GLY A 157 11.06 38.35 -6.25
N GLY A 158 10.87 37.60 -5.16
CA GLY A 158 9.95 38.01 -4.09
C GLY A 158 9.95 37.10 -2.87
N VAL A 159 10.84 37.37 -1.91
CA VAL A 159 10.85 36.76 -0.56
C VAL A 159 9.46 36.91 0.08
N ARG A 160 8.87 35.78 0.52
CA ARG A 160 7.75 35.77 1.47
C ARG A 160 7.94 34.63 2.46
N ASP A 161 8.45 35.00 3.63
CA ASP A 161 8.26 34.24 4.86
C ASP A 161 6.76 34.14 5.12
N ALA A 162 6.26 32.92 5.37
CA ALA A 162 4.91 32.70 5.87
C ALA A 162 5.00 31.75 7.06
N GLU A 163 4.76 32.33 8.23
CA GLU A 163 4.76 31.67 9.51
C GLU A 163 3.65 30.62 9.66
N GLU A 164 3.94 29.71 10.58
CA GLU A 164 3.19 28.58 11.06
C GLU A 164 1.98 29.00 11.92
N GLY A 165 0.87 28.26 11.81
CA GLY A 165 -0.16 28.13 12.85
C GLY A 165 -1.57 28.53 12.42
N ASP A 166 -2.50 27.57 12.42
CA ASP A 166 -3.49 27.46 13.51
C ASP A 166 -4.30 26.17 13.38
N ASN A 167 -4.50 25.51 14.52
CA ASN A 167 -5.38 24.36 14.67
C ASN A 167 -6.80 24.89 14.92
N THR A 168 -7.81 24.34 14.25
CA THR A 168 -9.18 24.51 14.74
C THR A 168 -9.87 23.16 14.80
N GLU A 169 -10.01 22.71 16.04
CA GLU A 169 -10.88 21.64 16.48
C GLU A 169 -12.32 22.00 16.10
N HIS A 170 -13.03 21.10 15.42
CA HIS A 170 -14.48 21.23 15.24
C HIS A 170 -15.18 20.27 16.21
N ASP A 171 -15.57 20.84 17.35
CA ASP A 171 -16.55 20.28 18.28
C ASP A 171 -17.97 20.46 17.71
N GLY A 172 -18.83 19.49 18.00
CA GLY A 172 -20.16 19.34 17.41
C GLY A 172 -21.22 20.23 18.04
N SER A 173 -22.35 20.32 17.34
CA SER A 173 -23.63 20.60 17.98
C SER A 173 -24.79 20.04 17.14
N ASP A 174 -25.66 19.33 17.85
CA ASP A 174 -26.96 18.81 17.47
C ASP A 174 -27.80 19.76 16.60
N VAL A 175 -28.52 19.16 15.65
CA VAL A 175 -29.78 19.71 15.15
C VAL A 175 -30.85 18.65 15.37
N ASN A 176 -31.73 18.92 16.33
CA ASN A 176 -33.03 18.29 16.47
C ASN A 176 -33.93 18.77 15.32
N ASP A 177 -34.68 17.86 14.71
CA ASP A 177 -35.96 18.20 14.07
C ASP A 177 -36.94 17.06 14.37
N GLU A 178 -37.87 17.37 15.30
CA GLU A 178 -39.18 16.72 15.40
C GLU A 178 -40.13 17.48 14.47
N ASP A 179 -40.68 16.78 13.47
CA ASP A 179 -42.11 16.73 13.09
C ASP A 179 -42.31 15.86 11.83
#